data_AF-A0AAN0KBM9-F1
#
_entry.id   AF-A0AAN0KBM9-F1
#
_cell.length_a   1.000
_cell.length_b   1.000
_cell.length_c   1.000
_cell.angle_alpha   90.00
_cell.angle_beta   90.00
_cell.angle_gamma   90.00
#
_symmetry.space_group_name_H-M   'P 1'
#
loop_
_entity.id
_entity.type
_entity.pdbx_description
1 polymer ?
#
loop_
_entity_poly.entity_id
_entity_poly.type
_entity_poly.pdbx_seq_one_letter_code
_entity_poly.pdbx_strand_id
1 'polypeptide(L)' 'MRFKSIVNRLSVIFSDLNLNSDIPVRVQPKVGEWGPQRVPTTKQKKRVRFTVTGIFSAVVVALFLLGNYFYKILMGITA' A
#
# COMPACT_ATOMS: atom_id res chain seq x y z
N MET A 1 23.12 0.25 -25.79
CA MET A 1 22.36 1.45 -26.22
C MET A 1 20.84 1.37 -26.02
N ARG A 2 20.19 0.19 -25.99
CA ARG A 2 18.71 0.07 -25.98
C ARG A 2 18.00 0.51 -24.69
N PHE A 3 18.69 0.48 -23.56
CA PHE A 3 18.16 0.91 -22.26
C PHE A 3 17.93 2.42 -22.15
N LYS A 4 18.81 3.24 -22.73
CA LYS A 4 18.72 4.70 -22.62
C LYS A 4 17.48 5.26 -23.35
N SER A 5 17.05 4.59 -24.43
CA SER A 5 15.84 4.98 -25.19
C SER A 5 14.53 4.69 -24.45
N ILE A 6 14.51 3.69 -23.56
CA ILE A 6 13.31 3.33 -22.77
C ILE A 6 13.15 4.32 -21.62
N VAL A 7 14.25 4.63 -20.91
CA VAL A 7 14.25 5.65 -19.84
C VAL A 7 13.81 7.02 -20.38
N ASN A 8 14.25 7.40 -21.58
CA ASN A 8 13.87 8.67 -22.22
C ASN A 8 12.40 8.75 -22.67
N ARG A 9 11.70 7.61 -22.82
CA ARG A 9 10.25 7.59 -23.10
C ARG A 9 9.40 7.63 -21.83
N LEU A 10 9.94 7.19 -20.69
CA LEU A 10 9.25 7.22 -19.40
C LEU A 10 9.27 8.61 -18.74
N SER A 11 10.28 9.44 -19.04
CA SER A 11 10.34 10.84 -18.59
C SER A 11 9.27 11.75 -19.22
N VAL A 12 8.61 11.30 -20.29
CA VAL A 12 7.47 12.02 -20.89
C VAL A 12 6.17 11.78 -20.10
N ILE A 13 6.09 10.67 -19.34
CA ILE A 13 4.90 10.29 -18.57
C ILE A 13 4.90 10.92 -17.18
N PHE A 14 6.08 11.15 -16.59
CA PHE A 14 6.23 11.87 -15.34
C PHE A 14 6.87 13.22 -15.62
N SER A 15 6.07 14.30 -15.60
CA SER A 15 6.64 15.65 -15.67
C SER A 15 7.65 15.81 -14.54
N ASP A 16 8.85 16.28 -14.87
CA ASP A 16 9.88 16.64 -13.90
C ASP A 16 9.37 17.86 -13.09
N LEU A 17 8.50 17.61 -12.12
CA LEU A 17 7.73 18.61 -11.38
C LEU A 17 8.63 19.24 -10.32
N ASN A 18 9.50 20.13 -10.77
CA ASN A 18 10.33 20.92 -9.88
C ASN A 18 9.56 22.13 -9.35
N LEU A 19 8.96 21.96 -8.16
CA LEU A 19 8.21 23.00 -7.43
C LEU A 19 9.06 24.19 -6.95
N ASN A 20 10.40 24.07 -7.02
CA ASN A 20 11.36 25.10 -6.64
C ASN A 20 12.18 25.62 -7.84
N SER A 21 11.75 25.35 -9.07
CA SER A 21 12.39 25.89 -10.27
C SER A 21 12.17 27.40 -10.39
N ASP A 22 12.95 28.05 -11.26
CA ASP A 22 13.04 29.52 -11.44
C ASP A 22 11.79 30.13 -12.11
N ILE A 23 10.62 29.77 -11.59
CA ILE A 23 9.29 30.22 -12.05
C ILE A 23 8.91 31.45 -11.21
N PRO A 24 8.39 32.52 -11.83
CA PRO A 24 8.02 33.75 -11.12
C PRO A 24 7.13 33.47 -9.90
N VAL A 25 7.46 34.11 -8.76
CA VAL A 25 6.83 33.94 -7.43
C VAL A 25 5.29 34.01 -7.44
N ARG A 26 4.69 34.71 -8.41
CA ARG A 26 3.22 34.80 -8.56
C ARG A 26 2.51 33.49 -8.91
N VAL A 27 3.21 32.53 -9.52
CA VAL A 27 2.62 31.27 -10.03
C VAL A 27 3.01 30.09 -9.13
N GLN A 28 3.82 30.33 -8.10
CA GLN A 28 4.18 29.30 -7.13
C GLN A 28 2.96 29.02 -6.23
N PRO A 29 2.41 27.79 -6.24
CA PRO A 29 1.36 27.43 -5.29
C PRO A 29 1.93 27.56 -3.89
N LYS A 30 1.18 28.19 -2.96
CA LYS A 30 1.63 28.28 -1.57
C LYS A 30 1.85 26.88 -1.03
N VAL A 31 3.05 26.63 -0.52
CA VAL A 31 3.43 25.36 0.11
C VAL A 31 2.43 25.08 1.24
N GLY A 32 1.48 24.16 1.01
CA GLY A 32 0.40 23.83 1.95
C GLY A 32 -1.03 23.96 1.42
N GLU A 33 -1.31 24.76 0.37
CA GLU A 33 -2.68 24.88 -0.20
C GLU A 33 -3.16 23.58 -0.87
N TRP A 34 -2.24 22.83 -1.46
CA TRP A 34 -2.49 21.52 -2.07
C TRP A 34 -2.12 20.37 -1.13
N GLY A 35 -2.02 20.65 0.17
CA GLY A 35 -1.62 19.69 1.18
C GLY A 35 -2.51 18.44 1.15
N PRO A 36 -1.96 17.26 1.46
CA PRO A 36 -2.67 15.98 1.34
C PRO A 36 -3.79 15.82 2.37
N GLN A 37 -4.91 16.53 2.22
CA GLN A 37 -6.05 16.49 3.14
C GLN A 37 -6.72 15.10 3.22
N ARG A 38 -6.59 14.29 2.17
CA ARG A 38 -7.18 12.94 2.07
C ARG A 38 -6.15 11.84 1.89
N VAL A 39 -4.85 12.14 1.99
CA VAL A 39 -3.83 11.09 1.83
C VAL A 39 -3.55 10.48 3.19
N PRO A 40 -3.59 9.14 3.31
CA PRO A 40 -3.20 8.46 4.53
C PRO A 40 -1.79 8.86 4.93
N THR A 41 -1.61 9.19 6.20
CA THR A 41 -0.29 9.42 6.78
C THR A 41 0.57 8.16 6.67
N THR A 42 1.90 8.31 6.65
CA THR A 42 2.83 7.17 6.60
C THR A 42 2.61 6.20 7.78
N LYS A 43 2.27 6.73 8.96
CA LYS A 43 1.91 5.95 10.15
C LYS A 43 0.61 5.14 9.95
N GLN A 44 -0.43 5.75 9.36
CA GLN A 44 -1.68 5.04 9.04
C GLN A 44 -1.43 3.89 8.05
N LYS A 45 -0.63 4.12 6.99
CA LYS A 45 -0.29 3.09 6.00
C LYS A 45 0.44 1.90 6.63
N LYS A 46 1.35 2.16 7.59
CA LYS A 46 2.06 1.11 8.33
C LYS A 46 1.11 0.30 9.22
N ARG A 47 0.21 0.95 9.95
CA ARG A 47 -0.76 0.27 10.83
C ARG A 47 -1.69 -0.65 10.06
N VAL A 48 -2.27 -0.17 8.96
CA VAL A 48 -3.19 -0.96 8.13
C VAL A 48 -2.52 -2.25 7.63
N ARG A 49 -1.25 -2.21 7.23
CA ARG A 49 -0.53 -3.43 6.79
C ARG A 49 -0.53 -4.52 7.86
N PHE A 50 -0.12 -4.18 9.08
CA PHE A 50 -0.04 -5.17 10.15
C PHE A 50 -1.43 -5.63 10.61
N THR A 51 -2.39 -4.71 10.69
CA THR A 51 -3.77 -5.07 11.09
C THR A 51 -4.42 -6.01 10.09
N VAL A 52 -4.35 -5.71 8.79
CA VAL A 52 -4.95 -6.55 7.74
C VAL A 52 -4.28 -7.92 7.69
N THR A 53 -2.94 -7.98 7.68
CA THR A 53 -2.21 -9.25 7.68
C THR A 53 -2.51 -10.08 8.93
N GLY A 54 -2.54 -9.45 10.11
CA GLY A 54 -2.86 -10.12 11.36
C GLY A 54 -4.26 -10.71 11.37
N ILE A 55 -5.29 -9.92 11.04
CA ILE A 55 -6.68 -10.38 10.99
C ILE A 55 -6.83 -11.51 9.98
N PHE A 56 -6.28 -11.36 8.77
CA PHE A 56 -6.37 -12.39 7.74
C PHE A 56 -5.75 -13.71 8.22
N SER A 57 -4.54 -13.67 8.79
CA SER A 57 -3.89 -14.87 9.32
C SER A 57 -4.70 -15.53 10.44
N ALA A 58 -5.28 -14.75 11.35
CA ALA A 58 -6.12 -15.25 12.44
C ALA A 58 -7.38 -15.96 11.91
N VAL A 59 -8.03 -15.38 10.88
CA VAL A 59 -9.21 -16.00 10.25
C VAL A 59 -8.86 -17.33 9.58
N VAL A 60 -7.74 -17.39 8.84
CA VAL A 60 -7.30 -18.65 8.21
C VAL A 60 -7.04 -19.73 9.26
N VAL A 61 -6.33 -19.41 10.35
CA VAL A 61 -6.07 -20.34 11.44
C VAL A 61 -7.38 -20.81 12.10
N ALA A 62 -8.33 -19.91 12.34
CA ALA A 62 -9.62 -20.26 12.92
C ALA A 62 -10.41 -21.23 12.03
N LEU A 63 -10.46 -20.98 10.71
CA LEU A 63 -11.13 -21.87 9.75
C LEU A 63 -10.44 -23.24 9.69
N PHE A 64 -9.12 -23.28 9.71
CA PHE A 64 -8.36 -24.52 9.71
C PHE A 64 -8.62 -25.34 10.98
N LEU A 65 -8.60 -24.70 12.16
CA LEU A 65 -8.90 -25.37 13.42
C LEU A 65 -10.34 -25.88 13.48
N LEU A 66 -11.29 -25.10 12.95
CA LEU A 66 -12.69 -25.50 12.86
C LEU A 66 -12.85 -26.74 11.95
N GLY A 67 -12.24 -26.73 10.77
CA GLY A 67 -12.25 -27.89 9.87
C GLY A 67 -11.60 -29.13 10.50
N ASN A 68 -10.44 -28.95 11.15
CA ASN A 68 -9.76 -30.02 11.87
C ASN A 68 -10.61 -30.56 13.04
N TYR A 69 -11.36 -29.72 13.73
CA TYR A 69 -12.27 -30.14 14.80
C TYR A 69 -13.36 -31.08 14.25
N PHE A 70 -14.04 -30.68 13.17
CA PHE A 70 -15.02 -31.55 12.52
C PHE A 70 -14.41 -32.84 11.98
N TYR A 71 -13.21 -32.76 11.38
CA TYR A 71 -12.49 -33.93 10.91
C TYR A 71 -12.22 -34.93 12.03
N LYS A 72 -11.77 -34.45 13.20
CA LYS A 72 -11.52 -35.32 14.37
C LYS A 72 -12.78 -35.98 14.90
N ILE A 73 -13.91 -35.26 14.92
CA ILE A 73 -15.22 -35.82 15.30
C ILE A 73 -15.64 -36.91 14.30
N LEU A 74 -15.56 -36.63 13.01
CA LEU A 74 -15.96 -37.57 11.95
C LEU A 74 -15.11 -38.84 11.95
N MET A 75 -13.80 -38.71 12.21
CA MET A 75 -12.87 -39.82 12.29
C MET A 75 -12.95 -40.59 13.62
N GLY A 76 -13.74 -40.12 14.58
CA GLY A 76 -13.79 -40.73 15.92
C GLY A 76 -12.44 -40.68 16.66
N ILE A 77 -11.55 -39.76 16.26
CA ILE A 77 -10.21 -39.59 16.85
C ILE A 77 -10.28 -38.86 18.20
N THR A 78 -11.40 -38.21 18.48
CA THR A 78 -11.71 -37.72 19.83
C THR A 78 -12.12 -38.89 20.72
N ALA A 79 -11.16 -39.38 21.50
CA ALA A 79 -11.35 -40.15 22.72
C ALA A 79 -11.15 -39.23 23.94
#